data_AF-A0A480WSC3-F1
#
_entry.id   AF-A0A480WSC3-F1
#
_cell.length_a   1.000
_cell.length_b   1.000
_cell.length_c   1.000
_cell.angle_alpha   90.00
_cell.angle_beta   90.00
_cell.angle_gamma   90.00
#
_symmetry.space_group_name_H-M   'P 1'
#
loop_
_entity.id
_entity.type
_entity.pdbx_description
1 polymer ?
#
loop_
_entity_poly.entity_id
_entity_poly.type
_entity_poly.pdbx_seq_one_letter_code
_entity_poly.pdbx_strand_id
1 'polypeptide(L)'
;MPNKNKKEKESPKAGKSGKSSKEGQDIIESEISSRKNSLVAAPSTVSNKIKVPAPQPIVKKDKRQNSSRFSASNSRELQKLPSLKDVPPADQEKLFIQKLRQCCVLFDFVSDPLSDLKWKEVKRAALSEMVEYITHSRNVITEPIYPEVVHMFAVNMFRTLPPSSNPTGAEFDPEEDEPTLEAAWPHLQLVYEFFLRFLESPDFQPNIAKKYIDQKFVLQLLELFDSEDPRERDFLKTTLHRIYGKFLGLRAYIRKQINNIFYRFIYETEHHNGIAELLEILGSIINGFALPLKEEHKIFLLKVLLPLHKVKSLSVYHPQLAYCVVQFLEKDSTLTEPVVMALLKYWPKTHSPKEVMFLNELEEILDVIEPSEFVKIMEPLFRQLAKCVSSPHFQVAERALYYWNNEYIMSLISDNAAKILPIMFPSLYRNSKTHWNKTIHGLIYNALKLFMEMNQKLFDDCTQQFKAEKLKEKLKMKEREEAWVKIENLAKANPQAQKDLKKDRPVVRRKSELPQDLHAKGALEAPGRAEELAPQDGR
;
A
#
# COMPACT_ATOMS: atom_id res chain seq x y z
N MET A 1 -40.54 -33.13 -53.03
CA MET A 1 -42.01 -32.91 -53.03
C MET A 1 -42.59 -33.64 -51.81
N PRO A 2 -43.75 -33.25 -51.23
CA PRO A 2 -44.53 -32.04 -51.46
C PRO A 2 -44.91 -31.22 -50.17
N ASN A 3 -45.12 -29.90 -50.33
CA ASN A 3 -46.27 -29.06 -49.87
C ASN A 3 -46.93 -29.21 -48.46
N LYS A 4 -47.49 -28.16 -47.82
CA LYS A 4 -47.51 -26.69 -48.03
C LYS A 4 -48.21 -25.95 -46.86
N ASN A 5 -47.77 -24.71 -46.58
CA ASN A 5 -48.51 -23.44 -46.34
C ASN A 5 -47.72 -22.53 -45.37
N LYS A 6 -47.44 -21.23 -45.63
CA LYS A 6 -48.33 -20.05 -45.83
C LYS A 6 -49.19 -19.74 -44.59
N LYS A 7 -49.30 -18.52 -44.06
CA LYS A 7 -48.94 -17.11 -44.43
C LYS A 7 -48.25 -16.43 -43.21
N GLU A 8 -47.70 -15.21 -43.15
CA GLU A 8 -47.11 -14.14 -44.03
C GLU A 8 -46.35 -13.18 -43.03
N LYS A 9 -45.62 -12.09 -43.36
CA LYS A 9 -45.47 -11.30 -44.59
C LYS A 9 -44.01 -10.81 -44.79
N GLU A 10 -43.80 -9.54 -45.20
CA GLU A 10 -42.57 -9.02 -45.81
C GLU A 10 -42.27 -7.55 -45.40
N SER A 11 -41.01 -7.16 -45.61
CA SER A 11 -40.52 -5.76 -45.70
C SER A 11 -40.76 -5.18 -47.12
N PRO A 12 -40.23 -4.00 -47.55
CA PRO A 12 -38.81 -3.89 -47.97
C PRO A 12 -38.19 -2.46 -47.83
N LYS A 13 -37.10 -2.17 -48.57
CA LYS A 13 -36.23 -0.97 -48.48
C LYS A 13 -36.23 -0.08 -49.75
N ALA A 14 -35.88 1.21 -49.54
CA ALA A 14 -35.04 2.11 -50.38
C ALA A 14 -35.48 2.62 -51.78
N GLY A 15 -35.14 3.89 -52.10
CA GLY A 15 -35.10 4.39 -53.49
C GLY A 15 -35.04 5.91 -53.80
N LYS A 16 -33.83 6.52 -53.80
CA LYS A 16 -33.35 7.63 -54.69
C LYS A 16 -34.06 9.03 -54.82
N SER A 17 -33.31 10.06 -54.35
CA SER A 17 -32.86 11.31 -55.05
C SER A 17 -33.80 12.44 -55.55
N GLY A 18 -33.49 13.69 -55.15
CA GLY A 18 -33.87 14.97 -55.81
C GLY A 18 -33.19 16.21 -55.16
N LYS A 19 -32.76 17.23 -55.93
CA LYS A 19 -32.14 18.50 -55.43
C LYS A 19 -33.24 19.55 -55.06
N SER A 20 -33.02 20.69 -54.37
CA SER A 20 -31.86 21.58 -54.05
C SER A 20 -32.21 22.46 -52.79
N SER A 21 -31.48 23.46 -52.25
CA SER A 21 -30.17 24.14 -52.49
C SER A 21 -29.78 25.05 -51.29
N LYS A 22 -28.53 25.56 -51.24
CA LYS A 22 -28.00 26.65 -50.35
C LYS A 22 -27.98 26.36 -48.82
N GLU A 23 -27.12 26.94 -47.96
CA GLU A 23 -25.99 27.91 -48.08
C GLU A 23 -24.97 27.76 -46.89
N GLY A 24 -23.67 28.11 -47.07
CA GLY A 24 -22.61 28.12 -46.01
C GLY A 24 -22.02 26.73 -45.66
N GLN A 25 -20.70 26.43 -45.59
CA GLN A 25 -19.41 27.14 -45.39
C GLN A 25 -19.17 27.74 -43.99
N ASP A 26 -18.02 27.55 -43.31
CA ASP A 26 -16.89 26.62 -43.60
C ASP A 26 -16.02 26.30 -42.35
N ILE A 27 -15.02 25.41 -42.52
CA ILE A 27 -14.06 24.95 -41.49
C ILE A 27 -12.93 25.97 -41.24
N ILE A 28 -12.42 26.08 -39.99
CA ILE A 28 -11.08 26.64 -39.69
C ILE A 28 -10.33 25.75 -38.68
N GLU A 29 -9.06 25.47 -38.96
CA GLU A 29 -8.07 24.89 -38.03
C GLU A 29 -7.04 25.95 -37.57
N SER A 30 -6.22 25.56 -36.58
CA SER A 30 -4.78 25.86 -36.41
C SER A 30 -4.24 27.20 -35.81
N GLU A 31 -3.09 26.99 -35.15
CA GLU A 31 -1.91 27.86 -34.93
C GLU A 31 -1.90 29.12 -34.04
N ILE A 32 -1.36 28.93 -32.82
CA ILE A 32 -0.07 29.47 -32.33
C ILE A 32 0.39 30.84 -32.87
N SER A 33 0.60 31.81 -31.97
CA SER A 33 1.74 32.74 -32.09
C SER A 33 2.22 33.31 -30.75
N SER A 34 3.44 33.88 -30.74
CA SER A 34 4.18 34.32 -29.55
C SER A 34 4.52 35.81 -29.58
N ARG A 35 4.88 36.42 -28.43
CA ARG A 35 5.54 37.74 -28.36
C ARG A 35 6.41 37.90 -27.10
N LYS A 36 7.34 38.86 -27.13
CA LYS A 36 8.47 39.02 -26.17
C LYS A 36 8.41 40.31 -25.34
N ASN A 37 9.06 40.24 -24.18
CA ASN A 37 9.76 41.25 -23.36
C ASN A 37 9.55 42.76 -23.60
N SER A 38 9.43 43.51 -22.49
CA SER A 38 10.21 44.74 -22.20
C SER A 38 10.23 45.03 -20.69
N LEU A 39 11.22 45.79 -20.21
CA LEU A 39 11.33 46.26 -18.81
C LEU A 39 10.96 47.75 -18.70
N VAL A 40 10.74 48.28 -17.48
CA VAL A 40 11.38 49.50 -16.93
C VAL A 40 10.86 49.87 -15.51
N ALA A 41 11.81 50.20 -14.62
CA ALA A 41 11.81 51.05 -13.41
C ALA A 41 10.66 51.05 -12.36
N ALA A 42 11.05 51.41 -11.12
CA ALA A 42 10.19 51.68 -9.97
C ALA A 42 10.05 53.21 -9.71
N PRO A 43 9.31 53.61 -8.66
CA PRO A 43 9.94 54.48 -7.65
C PRO A 43 9.78 53.97 -6.20
N SER A 44 10.50 54.61 -5.27
CA SER A 44 10.74 54.14 -3.90
C SER A 44 10.33 55.15 -2.82
N THR A 45 10.01 54.67 -1.61
CA THR A 45 10.00 55.50 -0.38
C THR A 45 10.28 54.70 0.91
N VAL A 46 11.34 55.10 1.62
CA VAL A 46 11.53 55.15 3.09
C VAL A 46 10.82 54.05 3.93
N SER A 47 11.47 52.92 4.26
CA SER A 47 12.45 52.73 5.35
C SER A 47 11.94 52.96 6.78
N ASN A 48 11.83 51.91 7.59
CA ASN A 48 11.91 52.03 9.06
C ASN A 48 12.54 50.79 9.74
N LYS A 49 13.00 50.94 10.98
CA LYS A 49 14.18 50.23 11.52
C LYS A 49 14.01 48.74 11.88
N ILE A 50 15.09 48.01 11.59
CA ILE A 50 15.39 46.62 11.95
C ILE A 50 15.35 46.36 13.47
N LYS A 51 14.95 45.14 13.87
CA LYS A 51 15.39 44.48 15.11
C LYS A 51 15.75 43.01 14.79
N VAL A 52 16.98 42.60 15.09
CA VAL A 52 17.54 41.29 14.68
C VAL A 52 17.34 40.22 15.77
N PRO A 53 16.76 39.05 15.48
CA PRO A 53 16.94 37.84 16.26
C PRO A 53 18.30 37.20 15.95
N ALA A 54 18.99 36.68 16.97
CA ALA A 54 20.35 36.15 16.82
C ALA A 54 20.44 34.97 15.83
N PRO A 55 21.54 34.82 15.07
CA PRO A 55 21.74 33.68 14.21
C PRO A 55 21.94 32.41 15.04
N GLN A 56 21.03 31.45 14.92
CA GLN A 56 21.32 30.09 15.34
C GLN A 56 22.43 29.50 14.45
N PRO A 57 23.29 28.61 14.97
CA PRO A 57 24.39 28.07 14.19
C PRO A 57 23.85 27.30 12.99
N ILE A 58 24.30 27.68 11.79
CA ILE A 58 24.11 26.88 10.59
C ILE A 58 24.89 25.58 10.81
N VAL A 59 24.18 24.53 11.25
CA VAL A 59 24.68 23.16 11.19
C VAL A 59 25.03 22.92 9.73
N LYS A 60 26.32 22.71 9.45
CA LYS A 60 26.77 22.41 8.10
C LYS A 60 25.99 21.18 7.63
N LYS A 61 25.20 21.34 6.55
CA LYS A 61 24.62 20.21 5.85
C LYS A 61 25.78 19.53 5.13
N ASP A 62 26.47 18.64 5.83
CA ASP A 62 27.59 17.89 5.29
C ASP A 62 27.18 17.22 3.98
N LYS A 63 28.10 17.17 3.02
CA LYS A 63 27.91 16.42 1.77
C LYS A 63 27.83 14.92 2.10
N ARG A 64 26.63 14.47 2.46
CA ARG A 64 26.31 13.04 2.65
C ARG A 64 26.65 12.29 1.36
N GLN A 65 27.17 11.07 1.53
CA GLN A 65 27.48 10.18 0.42
C GLN A 65 26.18 9.54 -0.09
N ASN A 66 25.48 10.24 -0.97
CA ASN A 66 24.32 9.71 -1.68
C ASN A 66 24.75 8.84 -2.88
N SER A 67 23.80 7.99 -3.30
CA SER A 67 23.80 7.14 -4.49
C SER A 67 24.90 6.07 -4.60
N SER A 68 24.73 5.21 -5.60
CA SER A 68 25.12 3.80 -5.63
C SER A 68 26.63 3.49 -5.56
N ARG A 69 26.99 2.41 -4.86
CA ARG A 69 28.35 1.85 -4.78
C ARG A 69 28.75 1.06 -6.04
N PHE A 70 28.54 1.63 -7.22
CA PHE A 70 29.22 1.15 -8.42
C PHE A 70 30.70 1.49 -8.33
N SER A 71 31.54 0.47 -8.10
CA SER A 71 32.99 0.59 -8.26
C SER A 71 33.33 0.77 -9.74
N ALA A 72 33.26 2.01 -10.22
CA ALA A 72 33.47 2.37 -11.61
C ALA A 72 34.85 1.88 -12.11
N SER A 73 34.87 1.31 -13.32
CA SER A 73 35.97 0.46 -13.77
C SER A 73 37.31 1.21 -13.89
N ASN A 74 38.41 0.49 -13.64
CA ASN A 74 39.78 1.04 -13.71
C ASN A 74 40.20 1.47 -15.13
N SER A 75 39.57 0.90 -16.16
CA SER A 75 39.67 1.37 -17.55
C SER A 75 38.27 1.68 -18.06
N ARG A 76 38.10 2.89 -18.60
CA ARG A 76 36.79 3.46 -19.00
C ARG A 76 36.71 3.85 -20.47
N GLU A 77 37.81 3.75 -21.21
CA GLU A 77 37.85 4.14 -22.61
C GLU A 77 37.13 3.11 -23.50
N LEU A 78 36.11 3.56 -24.23
CA LEU A 78 35.30 2.69 -25.08
C LEU A 78 35.58 2.93 -26.56
N GLN A 79 36.07 1.91 -27.25
CA GLN A 79 36.15 1.93 -28.71
C GLN A 79 34.75 2.06 -29.32
N LYS A 80 34.52 3.02 -30.22
CA LYS A 80 33.23 3.16 -30.92
C LYS A 80 33.10 2.04 -31.96
N LEU A 81 32.52 0.91 -31.57
CA LEU A 81 32.30 -0.25 -32.43
C LEU A 81 31.33 0.07 -33.60
N PRO A 82 31.44 -0.62 -34.75
CA PRO A 82 30.51 -0.47 -35.89
C PRO A 82 29.05 -0.75 -35.55
N SER A 83 28.12 -0.36 -36.44
CA SER A 83 26.71 -0.73 -36.34
C SER A 83 26.49 -2.21 -36.69
N LEU A 84 25.60 -2.89 -35.97
CA LEU A 84 25.17 -4.26 -36.23
C LEU A 84 24.45 -4.41 -37.58
N LYS A 85 23.85 -3.31 -38.09
CA LYS A 85 23.16 -3.27 -39.38
C LYS A 85 24.14 -3.15 -40.57
N ASP A 86 25.38 -2.74 -40.30
CA ASP A 86 26.40 -2.43 -41.32
C ASP A 86 27.37 -3.61 -41.57
N VAL A 87 27.23 -4.70 -40.81
CA VAL A 87 28.18 -5.83 -40.74
C VAL A 87 27.56 -7.11 -41.31
N PRO A 88 28.30 -7.93 -42.08
CA PRO A 88 27.79 -9.19 -42.64
C PRO A 88 27.24 -10.14 -41.57
N PRO A 89 26.15 -10.89 -41.83
CA PRO A 89 25.51 -11.74 -40.82
C PRO A 89 26.43 -12.72 -40.09
N ALA A 90 27.50 -13.20 -40.73
CA ALA A 90 28.48 -14.10 -40.13
C ALA A 90 29.33 -13.46 -39.01
N ASP A 91 29.54 -12.14 -39.04
CA ASP A 91 30.29 -11.41 -38.02
C ASP A 91 29.39 -10.71 -36.99
N GLN A 92 28.07 -10.67 -37.20
CA GLN A 92 27.13 -9.97 -36.30
C GLN A 92 27.11 -10.56 -34.88
N GLU A 93 27.09 -11.89 -34.72
CA GLU A 93 27.15 -12.53 -33.39
C GLU A 93 28.41 -12.10 -32.62
N LYS A 94 29.55 -12.13 -33.31
CA LYS A 94 30.86 -11.77 -32.76
C LYS A 94 30.92 -10.29 -32.35
N LEU A 95 30.36 -9.40 -33.16
CA LEU A 95 30.23 -7.97 -32.83
C LEU A 95 29.24 -7.72 -31.68
N PHE A 96 28.15 -8.48 -31.61
CA PHE A 96 27.17 -8.40 -30.54
C PHE A 96 27.77 -8.85 -29.19
N ILE A 97 28.56 -9.93 -29.18
CA ILE A 97 29.34 -10.36 -28.00
C ILE A 97 30.38 -9.29 -27.61
N GLN A 98 31.03 -8.63 -28.56
CA GLN A 98 31.93 -7.50 -28.26
C GLN A 98 31.20 -6.32 -27.61
N LYS A 99 30.02 -5.94 -28.12
CA LYS A 99 29.17 -4.88 -27.52
C LYS A 99 28.69 -5.27 -26.12
N LEU A 100 28.26 -6.52 -25.90
CA LEU A 100 27.89 -7.05 -24.58
C LEU A 100 29.01 -6.89 -23.56
N ARG A 101 30.22 -7.35 -23.89
CA ARG A 101 31.41 -7.21 -23.02
C ARG A 101 31.80 -5.76 -22.78
N GLN A 102 31.64 -4.91 -23.79
CA GLN A 102 31.90 -3.47 -23.66
C GLN A 102 30.93 -2.80 -22.68
N CYS A 103 29.66 -3.22 -22.68
CA CYS A 103 28.63 -2.73 -21.75
C CYS A 103 28.84 -3.18 -20.29
N CYS A 104 29.76 -4.12 -20.01
CA CYS A 104 30.19 -4.44 -18.64
C CYS A 104 31.05 -3.35 -17.99
N VAL A 105 31.57 -2.37 -18.73
CA VAL A 105 32.32 -1.24 -18.16
C VAL A 105 31.39 -0.33 -17.36
N LEU A 106 31.75 -0.10 -16.09
CA LEU A 106 30.96 0.70 -15.15
C LEU A 106 31.46 2.15 -15.10
N PHE A 107 30.53 3.09 -15.19
CA PHE A 107 30.80 4.53 -15.12
C PHE A 107 30.25 5.11 -13.82
N ASP A 108 30.96 6.11 -13.30
CA ASP A 108 30.50 6.88 -12.15
C ASP A 108 29.51 7.96 -12.62
N PHE A 109 28.32 8.00 -12.04
CA PHE A 109 27.29 9.03 -12.26
C PHE A 109 27.07 9.90 -11.00
N VAL A 110 27.86 9.67 -9.96
CA VAL A 110 27.62 10.09 -8.57
C VAL A 110 28.74 11.02 -8.08
N SER A 111 29.98 10.52 -8.04
CA SER A 111 31.13 11.28 -7.53
C SER A 111 31.58 12.37 -8.50
N ASP A 112 31.51 12.07 -9.80
CA ASP A 112 31.69 13.02 -10.90
C ASP A 112 30.68 12.74 -12.03
N PRO A 113 29.50 13.38 -12.00
CA PRO A 113 28.49 13.26 -13.04
C PRO A 113 29.00 13.67 -14.43
N LEU A 114 29.97 14.60 -14.48
CA LEU A 114 30.53 15.18 -15.72
C LEU A 114 31.77 14.42 -16.24
N SER A 115 32.24 13.40 -15.53
CA SER A 115 33.28 12.49 -16.03
C SER A 115 32.80 11.78 -17.30
N ASP A 116 33.74 11.30 -18.12
CA ASP A 116 33.51 10.23 -19.09
C ASP A 116 32.35 10.44 -20.11
N LEU A 117 31.81 11.65 -20.30
CA LEU A 117 30.55 11.88 -21.06
C LEU A 117 30.55 11.23 -22.45
N LYS A 118 31.68 11.30 -23.16
CA LYS A 118 31.90 10.64 -24.46
C LYS A 118 31.71 9.11 -24.39
N TRP A 119 32.21 8.49 -23.32
CA TRP A 119 32.17 7.05 -23.11
C TRP A 119 30.84 6.58 -22.51
N LYS A 120 30.25 7.38 -21.60
CA LYS A 120 28.85 7.25 -21.15
C LYS A 120 27.88 7.25 -22.34
N GLU A 121 28.09 8.12 -23.33
CA GLU A 121 27.32 8.17 -24.56
C GLU A 121 27.54 6.93 -25.45
N VAL A 122 28.79 6.49 -25.65
CA VAL A 122 29.09 5.26 -26.43
C VAL A 122 28.37 4.04 -25.83
N LYS A 123 28.38 3.87 -24.50
CA LYS A 123 27.65 2.79 -23.83
C LYS A 123 26.13 2.94 -23.97
N ARG A 124 25.57 4.15 -23.83
CA ARG A 124 24.12 4.39 -24.02
C ARG A 124 23.68 4.02 -25.44
N ALA A 125 24.43 4.45 -26.45
CA ALA A 125 24.15 4.15 -27.85
C ALA A 125 24.26 2.64 -28.14
N ALA A 126 25.30 1.96 -27.62
CA ALA A 126 25.47 0.51 -27.79
C ALA A 126 24.32 -0.27 -27.14
N LEU A 127 23.90 0.07 -25.92
CA LEU A 127 22.76 -0.57 -25.25
C LEU A 127 21.45 -0.35 -26.03
N SER A 128 21.18 0.88 -26.49
CA SER A 128 19.98 1.21 -27.29
C SER A 128 19.93 0.43 -28.61
N GLU A 129 21.05 0.33 -29.31
CA GLU A 129 21.19 -0.46 -30.53
C GLU A 129 20.97 -1.96 -30.26
N MET A 130 21.52 -2.48 -29.15
CA MET A 130 21.32 -3.87 -28.75
C MET A 130 19.85 -4.18 -28.44
N VAL A 131 19.11 -3.26 -27.81
CA VAL A 131 17.65 -3.36 -27.60
C VAL A 131 16.91 -3.42 -28.94
N GLU A 132 17.20 -2.52 -29.88
CA GLU A 132 16.61 -2.56 -31.22
C GLU A 132 16.88 -3.90 -31.92
N TYR A 133 18.12 -4.38 -31.87
CA TYR A 133 18.56 -5.60 -32.57
C TYR A 133 17.79 -6.83 -32.08
N ILE A 134 17.75 -7.09 -30.77
CA ILE A 134 17.02 -8.26 -30.24
C ILE A 134 15.48 -8.13 -30.33
N THR A 135 14.96 -6.92 -30.54
CA THR A 135 13.51 -6.69 -30.69
C THR A 135 13.04 -6.95 -32.13
N HIS A 136 13.86 -6.66 -33.14
CA HIS A 136 13.47 -6.73 -34.55
C HIS A 136 14.07 -7.91 -35.32
N SER A 137 15.21 -8.46 -34.89
CA SER A 137 15.89 -9.58 -35.55
C SER A 137 15.52 -10.92 -34.90
N ARG A 138 15.28 -11.95 -35.73
CA ARG A 138 14.91 -13.32 -35.29
C ARG A 138 16.11 -14.27 -35.37
N ASN A 139 16.07 -15.32 -34.56
CA ASN A 139 17.12 -16.34 -34.40
C ASN A 139 18.49 -15.79 -33.95
N VAL A 140 18.52 -14.57 -33.37
CA VAL A 140 19.74 -13.93 -32.88
C VAL A 140 20.22 -14.52 -31.56
N ILE A 141 19.34 -15.14 -30.75
CA ILE A 141 19.68 -15.61 -29.39
C ILE A 141 20.27 -17.03 -29.42
N THR A 142 21.51 -17.14 -29.90
CA THR A 142 22.29 -18.39 -29.97
C THR A 142 22.87 -18.81 -28.60
N GLU A 143 23.32 -20.07 -28.46
CA GLU A 143 23.88 -20.60 -27.21
C GLU A 143 24.98 -19.72 -26.54
N PRO A 144 26.01 -19.21 -27.25
CA PRO A 144 27.09 -18.42 -26.62
C PRO A 144 26.65 -17.05 -26.09
N ILE A 145 25.49 -16.53 -26.51
CA ILE A 145 24.98 -15.22 -26.08
C ILE A 145 24.41 -15.26 -24.66
N TYR A 146 23.81 -16.38 -24.24
CA TYR A 146 23.20 -16.53 -22.90
C TYR A 146 24.14 -16.17 -21.73
N PRO A 147 25.38 -16.70 -21.62
CA PRO A 147 26.28 -16.33 -20.53
C PRO A 147 26.71 -14.86 -20.58
N GLU A 148 26.96 -14.31 -21.78
CA GLU A 148 27.39 -12.92 -21.96
C GLU A 148 26.28 -11.93 -21.54
N VAL A 149 25.02 -12.21 -21.89
CA VAL A 149 23.85 -11.41 -21.49
C VAL A 149 23.63 -11.47 -19.98
N VAL A 150 23.65 -12.66 -19.39
CA VAL A 150 23.44 -12.83 -17.94
C VAL A 150 24.58 -12.20 -17.14
N HIS A 151 25.82 -12.28 -17.63
CA HIS A 151 26.98 -11.61 -17.02
C HIS A 151 26.88 -10.09 -17.13
N MET A 152 26.54 -9.55 -18.31
CA MET A 152 26.40 -8.11 -18.54
C MET A 152 25.30 -7.51 -17.64
N PHE A 153 24.16 -8.19 -17.50
CA PHE A 153 23.11 -7.81 -16.56
C PHE A 153 23.62 -7.86 -15.11
N ALA A 154 24.22 -8.97 -14.69
CA ALA A 154 24.70 -9.14 -13.31
C ALA A 154 25.74 -8.06 -12.91
N VAL A 155 26.68 -7.71 -13.79
CA VAL A 155 27.70 -6.67 -13.56
C VAL A 155 27.09 -5.27 -13.48
N ASN A 156 26.05 -4.98 -14.28
CA ASN A 156 25.40 -3.67 -14.28
C ASN A 156 24.35 -3.50 -13.18
N MET A 157 23.74 -4.59 -12.68
CA MET A 157 22.62 -4.48 -11.74
C MET A 157 22.95 -4.87 -10.30
N PHE A 158 23.67 -5.97 -10.07
CA PHE A 158 23.83 -6.55 -8.73
C PHE A 158 24.86 -5.77 -7.89
N ARG A 159 24.34 -4.77 -7.18
CA ARG A 159 25.07 -3.86 -6.29
C ARG A 159 24.46 -3.89 -4.89
N THR A 160 25.27 -3.63 -3.86
CA THR A 160 24.72 -3.24 -2.56
C THR A 160 24.07 -1.87 -2.71
N LEU A 161 22.78 -1.78 -2.38
CA LEU A 161 22.04 -0.53 -2.36
C LEU A 161 22.68 0.49 -1.40
N PRO A 162 22.53 1.80 -1.64
CA PRO A 162 22.97 2.81 -0.69
C PRO A 162 22.21 2.68 0.65
N PRO A 163 22.73 3.23 1.76
CA PRO A 163 21.91 3.44 2.97
C PRO A 163 20.73 4.34 2.63
N SER A 164 19.53 4.00 3.12
CA SER A 164 18.30 4.76 2.89
C SER A 164 18.51 6.26 3.12
N SER A 165 18.03 7.08 2.18
CA SER A 165 18.12 8.54 2.30
C SER A 165 17.10 9.11 3.29
N ASN A 166 16.03 8.35 3.56
CA ASN A 166 14.86 8.77 4.32
C ASN A 166 15.03 8.60 5.85
N PRO A 167 14.36 9.42 6.66
CA PRO A 167 14.47 9.37 8.12
C PRO A 167 13.67 8.19 8.69
N THR A 168 14.33 7.35 9.50
CA THR A 168 13.69 6.20 10.16
C THR A 168 13.20 6.57 11.57
N GLY A 169 11.95 6.24 11.89
CA GLY A 169 11.34 6.54 13.19
C GLY A 169 9.86 6.17 13.25
N ALA A 170 9.26 6.28 14.45
CA ALA A 170 7.82 6.04 14.63
C ALA A 170 6.97 7.24 14.19
N GLU A 171 7.59 8.42 14.15
CA GLU A 171 7.05 9.72 13.78
C GLU A 171 6.93 9.95 12.26
N PHE A 172 7.72 9.22 11.44
CA PHE A 172 7.71 9.36 9.97
C PHE A 172 6.70 8.43 9.31
N ASP A 173 6.12 8.86 8.20
CA ASP A 173 5.20 8.07 7.38
C ASP A 173 5.82 7.82 5.99
N PRO A 174 6.06 6.57 5.57
CA PRO A 174 6.65 6.28 4.26
C PRO A 174 5.80 6.70 3.04
N GLU A 175 4.56 7.17 3.24
CA GLU A 175 3.80 7.86 2.17
C GLU A 175 4.23 9.32 1.94
N GLU A 176 5.00 9.92 2.86
CA GLU A 176 5.59 11.28 2.73
C GLU A 176 7.04 11.28 2.21
N ASP A 177 7.64 10.11 2.01
CA ASP A 177 9.04 9.95 1.60
C ASP A 177 9.33 10.48 0.18
N GLU A 178 10.34 11.36 0.02
CA GLU A 178 10.81 11.79 -1.30
C GLU A 178 11.61 10.66 -1.99
N PRO A 179 11.19 10.15 -3.17
CA PRO A 179 11.85 8.99 -3.79
C PRO A 179 13.23 9.37 -4.36
N THR A 180 14.30 8.91 -3.71
CA THR A 180 15.67 9.06 -4.20
C THR A 180 15.87 8.28 -5.52
N LEU A 181 16.02 9.02 -6.61
CA LEU A 181 16.21 8.48 -7.95
C LEU A 181 17.68 8.07 -8.19
N GLU A 182 17.88 6.92 -8.83
CA GLU A 182 19.21 6.41 -9.16
C GLU A 182 19.89 7.26 -10.26
N ALA A 183 21.13 7.68 -10.02
CA ALA A 183 21.87 8.58 -10.91
C ALA A 183 22.34 7.86 -12.20
N ALA A 184 22.60 6.55 -12.10
CA ALA A 184 23.00 5.71 -13.24
C ALA A 184 21.81 5.32 -14.16
N TRP A 185 20.59 5.77 -13.88
CA TRP A 185 19.37 5.36 -14.59
C TRP A 185 19.44 5.38 -16.13
N PRO A 186 20.09 6.36 -16.80
CA PRO A 186 20.21 6.37 -18.27
C PRO A 186 20.98 5.17 -18.88
N HIS A 187 21.73 4.40 -18.08
CA HIS A 187 22.28 3.11 -18.47
C HIS A 187 21.42 1.95 -17.95
N LEU A 188 21.00 1.99 -16.67
CA LEU A 188 20.27 0.89 -16.05
C LEU A 188 18.91 0.61 -16.71
N GLN A 189 18.18 1.65 -17.13
CA GLN A 189 16.92 1.50 -17.87
C GLN A 189 17.11 0.65 -19.14
N LEU A 190 18.18 0.90 -19.89
CA LEU A 190 18.47 0.16 -21.13
C LEU A 190 18.96 -1.26 -20.85
N VAL A 191 19.66 -1.50 -19.73
CA VAL A 191 20.04 -2.85 -19.30
C VAL A 191 18.79 -3.66 -18.89
N TYR A 192 17.86 -3.07 -18.15
CA TYR A 192 16.58 -3.69 -17.80
C TYR A 192 15.71 -3.95 -19.04
N GLU A 193 15.54 -2.97 -19.93
CA GLU A 193 14.76 -3.14 -21.16
C GLU A 193 15.36 -4.23 -22.06
N PHE A 194 16.69 -4.22 -22.24
CA PHE A 194 17.41 -5.27 -22.97
C PHE A 194 17.17 -6.66 -22.37
N PHE A 195 17.30 -6.80 -21.05
CA PHE A 195 17.12 -8.09 -20.39
C PHE A 195 15.66 -8.56 -20.40
N LEU A 196 14.67 -7.66 -20.29
CA LEU A 196 13.26 -7.98 -20.49
C LEU A 196 12.99 -8.46 -21.92
N ARG A 197 13.43 -7.74 -22.95
CA ARG A 197 13.23 -8.15 -24.35
C ARG A 197 13.91 -9.49 -24.66
N PHE A 198 15.08 -9.73 -24.08
CA PHE A 198 15.79 -11.02 -24.14
C PHE A 198 15.00 -12.15 -23.47
N LEU A 199 14.44 -11.92 -22.27
CA LEU A 199 13.58 -12.88 -21.58
C LEU A 199 12.24 -13.10 -22.27
N GLU A 200 11.67 -12.08 -22.94
CA GLU A 200 10.36 -12.13 -23.57
C GLU A 200 10.39 -12.70 -25.00
N SER A 201 11.52 -12.60 -25.70
CA SER A 201 11.72 -13.09 -27.06
C SER A 201 11.17 -14.51 -27.29
N PRO A 202 10.53 -14.78 -28.44
CA PRO A 202 10.06 -16.12 -28.79
C PRO A 202 11.22 -17.12 -28.99
N ASP A 203 12.42 -16.63 -29.31
CA ASP A 203 13.61 -17.45 -29.56
C ASP A 203 14.33 -17.85 -28.24
N PHE A 204 13.88 -17.31 -27.09
CA PHE A 204 14.47 -17.57 -25.78
C PHE A 204 14.20 -19.00 -25.29
N GLN A 205 15.27 -19.74 -24.96
CA GLN A 205 15.20 -21.13 -24.53
C GLN A 205 15.53 -21.29 -23.03
N PRO A 206 14.53 -21.53 -22.15
CA PRO A 206 14.77 -21.71 -20.71
C PRO A 206 15.71 -22.88 -20.37
N ASN A 207 15.78 -23.90 -21.23
CA ASN A 207 16.66 -25.05 -21.05
C ASN A 207 18.16 -24.73 -21.18
N ILE A 208 18.53 -23.66 -21.89
CA ILE A 208 19.90 -23.15 -21.97
C ILE A 208 20.11 -22.16 -20.82
N ALA A 209 19.22 -21.18 -20.69
CA ALA A 209 19.32 -20.10 -19.72
C ALA A 209 19.41 -20.56 -18.25
N LYS A 210 18.78 -21.70 -17.89
CA LYS A 210 18.84 -22.28 -16.53
C LYS A 210 20.24 -22.70 -16.05
N LYS A 211 21.24 -22.72 -16.95
CA LYS A 211 22.67 -22.92 -16.60
C LYS A 211 23.30 -21.67 -15.97
N TYR A 212 22.68 -20.49 -16.17
CA TYR A 212 23.24 -19.18 -15.83
C TYR A 212 22.31 -18.35 -14.93
N ILE A 213 20.99 -18.47 -15.13
CA ILE A 213 19.96 -17.92 -14.22
C ILE A 213 19.68 -19.00 -13.17
N ASP A 214 20.41 -18.92 -12.06
CA ASP A 214 20.41 -19.88 -10.97
C ASP A 214 19.76 -19.30 -9.68
N GLN A 215 19.90 -20.03 -8.55
CA GLN A 215 19.42 -19.56 -7.25
C GLN A 215 20.16 -18.31 -6.75
N LYS A 216 21.46 -18.17 -7.06
CA LYS A 216 22.23 -16.98 -6.68
C LYS A 216 21.79 -15.75 -7.46
N PHE A 217 21.61 -15.87 -8.78
CA PHE A 217 21.06 -14.82 -9.63
C PHE A 217 19.69 -14.34 -9.12
N VAL A 218 18.80 -15.27 -8.75
CA VAL A 218 17.48 -14.93 -8.17
C VAL A 218 17.60 -14.21 -6.83
N LEU A 219 18.53 -14.61 -5.96
CA LEU A 219 18.74 -13.95 -4.68
C LEU A 219 19.23 -12.50 -4.87
N GLN A 220 20.25 -12.30 -5.71
CA GLN A 220 20.79 -10.96 -5.98
C GLN A 220 19.79 -10.05 -6.74
N LEU A 221 18.87 -10.63 -7.52
CA LEU A 221 17.76 -9.90 -8.13
C LEU A 221 16.70 -9.48 -7.10
N LEU A 222 16.42 -10.34 -6.11
CA LEU A 222 15.49 -10.04 -5.02
C LEU A 222 16.04 -8.97 -4.06
N GLU A 223 17.34 -8.95 -3.80
CA GLU A 223 18.00 -7.93 -2.98
C GLU A 223 17.83 -6.49 -3.53
N LEU A 224 17.59 -6.34 -4.84
CA LEU A 224 17.35 -5.02 -5.46
C LEU A 224 15.93 -4.48 -5.27
N PHE A 225 14.96 -5.28 -4.81
CA PHE A 225 13.58 -4.80 -4.58
C PHE A 225 13.50 -3.75 -3.45
N ASP A 226 14.53 -3.64 -2.60
CA ASP A 226 14.60 -2.59 -1.57
C ASP A 226 15.11 -1.24 -2.12
N SER A 227 15.30 -1.10 -3.44
CA SER A 227 15.72 0.16 -4.08
C SER A 227 14.68 1.27 -3.87
N GLU A 228 15.14 2.47 -3.48
CA GLU A 228 14.30 3.66 -3.27
C GLU A 228 13.60 4.11 -4.58
N ASP A 229 14.21 3.83 -5.74
CA ASP A 229 13.71 4.23 -7.05
C ASP A 229 12.54 3.35 -7.54
N PRO A 230 11.30 3.86 -7.63
CA PRO A 230 10.14 3.06 -8.04
C PRO A 230 10.24 2.56 -9.49
N ARG A 231 11.04 3.22 -10.34
CA ARG A 231 11.25 2.81 -11.73
C ARG A 231 12.08 1.53 -11.78
N GLU A 232 13.07 1.40 -10.90
CA GLU A 232 13.84 0.17 -10.75
C GLU A 232 12.94 -0.98 -10.26
N ARG A 233 12.09 -0.72 -9.26
CA ARG A 233 11.18 -1.74 -8.70
C ARG A 233 10.16 -2.27 -9.71
N ASP A 234 9.61 -1.44 -10.60
CA ASP A 234 8.68 -1.90 -11.65
C ASP A 234 9.36 -2.78 -12.73
N PHE A 235 10.59 -2.44 -13.13
CA PHE A 235 11.40 -3.29 -14.01
C PHE A 235 11.78 -4.62 -13.33
N LEU A 236 12.15 -4.60 -12.04
CA LEU A 236 12.43 -5.79 -11.24
C LEU A 236 11.19 -6.68 -11.10
N LYS A 237 10.02 -6.09 -10.80
CA LYS A 237 8.71 -6.76 -10.72
C LYS A 237 8.42 -7.57 -11.99
N THR A 238 8.52 -6.91 -13.14
CA THR A 238 8.30 -7.53 -14.44
C THR A 238 9.34 -8.62 -14.73
N THR A 239 10.62 -8.35 -14.45
CA THR A 239 11.73 -9.30 -14.67
C THR A 239 11.55 -10.58 -13.85
N LEU A 240 11.28 -10.44 -12.54
CA LEU A 240 11.08 -11.57 -11.63
C LEU A 240 9.82 -12.38 -11.99
N HIS A 241 8.73 -11.71 -12.41
CA HIS A 241 7.54 -12.39 -12.90
C HIS A 241 7.83 -13.22 -14.17
N ARG A 242 8.55 -12.66 -15.17
CA ARG A 242 8.95 -13.43 -16.37
C ARG A 242 9.84 -14.62 -16.02
N ILE A 243 10.76 -14.47 -15.07
CA ILE A 243 11.61 -15.57 -14.56
C ILE A 243 10.75 -16.63 -13.87
N TYR A 244 9.86 -16.27 -12.96
CA TYR A 244 8.95 -17.21 -12.28
C TYR A 244 8.08 -17.98 -13.29
N GLY A 245 7.58 -17.28 -14.32
CA GLY A 245 6.83 -17.87 -15.42
C GLY A 245 7.64 -18.93 -16.17
N LYS A 246 8.80 -18.56 -16.73
CA LYS A 246 9.61 -19.42 -17.62
C LYS A 246 10.43 -20.51 -16.89
N PHE A 247 10.79 -20.34 -15.61
CA PHE A 247 11.65 -21.27 -14.88
C PHE A 247 10.93 -22.03 -13.75
N LEU A 248 10.21 -23.11 -14.11
CA LEU A 248 9.47 -23.95 -13.15
C LEU A 248 10.31 -24.41 -11.95
N GLY A 249 11.59 -24.77 -12.17
CA GLY A 249 12.50 -25.21 -11.11
C GLY A 249 12.90 -24.12 -10.10
N LEU A 250 12.80 -22.84 -10.46
CA LEU A 250 13.10 -21.72 -9.55
C LEU A 250 11.88 -21.29 -8.74
N ARG A 251 10.65 -21.67 -9.13
CA ARG A 251 9.40 -21.21 -8.49
C ARG A 251 9.34 -21.44 -6.98
N ALA A 252 9.75 -22.62 -6.51
CA ALA A 252 9.77 -22.94 -5.08
C ALA A 252 10.82 -22.12 -4.31
N TYR A 253 11.98 -21.84 -4.93
CA TYR A 253 13.02 -21.00 -4.35
C TYR A 253 12.59 -19.53 -4.27
N ILE A 254 11.99 -18.99 -5.35
CA ILE A 254 11.45 -17.63 -5.39
C ILE A 254 10.41 -17.43 -4.28
N ARG A 255 9.39 -18.30 -4.17
CA ARG A 255 8.41 -18.21 -3.08
C ARG A 255 9.08 -18.26 -1.70
N LYS A 256 10.05 -19.15 -1.48
CA LYS A 256 10.78 -19.24 -0.21
C LYS A 256 11.53 -17.94 0.13
N GLN A 257 12.20 -17.31 -0.83
CA GLN A 257 12.95 -16.09 -0.57
C GLN A 257 12.04 -14.86 -0.38
N ILE A 258 10.93 -14.74 -1.12
CA ILE A 258 9.93 -13.70 -0.86
C ILE A 258 9.32 -13.88 0.55
N ASN A 259 9.04 -15.11 0.97
CA ASN A 259 8.61 -15.38 2.35
C ASN A 259 9.66 -14.94 3.39
N ASN A 260 10.96 -15.15 3.12
CA ASN A 260 12.03 -14.71 4.02
C ASN A 260 12.09 -13.17 4.12
N ILE A 261 11.95 -12.47 2.99
CA ILE A 261 11.87 -10.99 2.95
C ILE A 261 10.67 -10.52 3.78
N PHE A 262 9.49 -11.10 3.57
CA PHE A 262 8.29 -10.77 4.33
C PHE A 262 8.43 -11.10 5.82
N TYR A 263 9.03 -12.21 6.21
CA TYR A 263 9.29 -12.50 7.63
C TYR A 263 10.20 -11.45 8.28
N ARG A 264 11.29 -11.07 7.61
CA ARG A 264 12.21 -10.02 8.08
C ARG A 264 11.50 -8.67 8.19
N PHE A 265 10.70 -8.31 7.19
CA PHE A 265 9.89 -7.09 7.20
C PHE A 265 8.89 -7.07 8.37
N ILE A 266 8.11 -8.14 8.59
CA ILE A 266 7.05 -8.19 9.61
C ILE A 266 7.60 -8.29 11.05
N TYR A 267 8.78 -8.91 11.24
CA TYR A 267 9.26 -9.30 12.58
C TYR A 267 10.65 -8.77 12.98
N GLU A 268 11.40 -8.13 12.07
CA GLU A 268 12.75 -7.60 12.35
C GLU A 268 12.93 -6.11 12.01
N THR A 269 12.47 -5.65 10.83
CA THR A 269 12.81 -4.30 10.33
C THR A 269 11.66 -3.31 10.22
N GLU A 270 10.42 -3.75 9.98
CA GLU A 270 9.25 -2.92 9.59
C GLU A 270 9.50 -1.94 8.41
N HIS A 271 10.62 -2.09 7.69
CA HIS A 271 11.06 -1.30 6.55
C HIS A 271 11.51 -2.24 5.42
N HIS A 272 10.94 -2.07 4.23
CA HIS A 272 11.38 -2.62 2.95
C HIS A 272 10.60 -1.93 1.82
N ASN A 273 11.27 -1.37 0.82
CA ASN A 273 10.62 -0.53 -0.21
C ASN A 273 9.71 -1.32 -1.17
N GLY A 274 10.15 -2.51 -1.61
CA GLY A 274 9.47 -3.29 -2.65
C GLY A 274 8.34 -4.23 -2.23
N ILE A 275 7.65 -3.98 -1.11
CA ILE A 275 6.61 -4.90 -0.60
C ILE A 275 5.39 -4.96 -1.53
N ALA A 276 4.94 -3.81 -2.06
CA ALA A 276 3.81 -3.74 -2.98
C ALA A 276 4.09 -4.52 -4.29
N GLU A 277 5.26 -4.30 -4.89
CA GLU A 277 5.67 -4.94 -6.14
C GLU A 277 5.83 -6.46 -5.99
N LEU A 278 6.34 -6.93 -4.85
CA LEU A 278 6.40 -8.37 -4.55
C LEU A 278 4.99 -8.97 -4.37
N LEU A 279 4.04 -8.22 -3.79
CA LEU A 279 2.65 -8.64 -3.67
C LEU A 279 1.91 -8.69 -5.02
N GLU A 280 2.16 -7.77 -5.96
CA GLU A 280 1.58 -7.85 -7.31
C GLU A 280 1.98 -9.14 -8.05
N ILE A 281 3.26 -9.53 -7.95
CA ILE A 281 3.77 -10.79 -8.51
C ILE A 281 3.06 -11.97 -7.82
N LEU A 282 2.92 -11.92 -6.49
CA LEU A 282 2.26 -12.97 -5.72
C LEU A 282 0.77 -13.09 -6.06
N GLY A 283 0.03 -12.00 -6.26
CA GLY A 283 -1.38 -12.03 -6.67
C GLY A 283 -1.56 -12.77 -8.00
N SER A 284 -0.70 -12.48 -8.98
CA SER A 284 -0.67 -13.21 -10.25
C SER A 284 -0.33 -14.70 -10.08
N ILE A 285 0.61 -15.02 -9.18
CA ILE A 285 0.98 -16.41 -8.82
C ILE A 285 -0.17 -17.16 -8.13
N ILE A 286 -0.90 -16.50 -7.22
CA ILE A 286 -2.04 -17.06 -6.47
C ILE A 286 -3.19 -17.36 -7.41
N ASN A 287 -3.51 -16.45 -8.32
CA ASN A 287 -4.52 -16.72 -9.36
C ASN A 287 -4.11 -17.92 -10.25
N GLY A 288 -2.81 -18.07 -10.52
CA GLY A 288 -2.23 -19.23 -11.20
C GLY A 288 -2.13 -20.53 -10.39
N PHE A 289 -2.67 -20.62 -9.16
CA PHE A 289 -2.66 -21.87 -8.39
C PHE A 289 -3.66 -22.91 -8.94
N ALA A 290 -3.20 -24.16 -9.01
CA ALA A 290 -4.05 -25.31 -9.28
C ALA A 290 -4.90 -25.67 -8.05
N LEU A 291 -6.09 -26.20 -8.29
CA LEU A 291 -7.00 -26.73 -7.28
C LEU A 291 -6.87 -28.27 -7.19
N PRO A 292 -7.03 -28.89 -6.00
CA PRO A 292 -7.21 -28.25 -4.70
C PRO A 292 -5.96 -27.50 -4.23
N LEU A 293 -6.13 -26.43 -3.45
CA LEU A 293 -5.01 -25.67 -2.92
C LEU A 293 -4.11 -26.53 -2.03
N LYS A 294 -2.79 -26.42 -2.25
CA LYS A 294 -1.79 -27.08 -1.43
C LYS A 294 -1.69 -26.47 -0.03
N GLU A 295 -1.35 -27.30 0.94
CA GLU A 295 -1.08 -26.86 2.31
C GLU A 295 0.07 -25.83 2.41
N GLU A 296 1.09 -25.92 1.54
CA GLU A 296 2.14 -24.88 1.47
C GLU A 296 1.59 -23.48 1.15
N HIS A 297 0.47 -23.39 0.40
CA HIS A 297 -0.18 -22.13 0.07
C HIS A 297 -1.13 -21.67 1.19
N LYS A 298 -1.84 -22.59 1.84
CA LYS A 298 -2.69 -22.28 3.02
C LYS A 298 -1.85 -21.75 4.18
N ILE A 299 -0.69 -22.36 4.45
CA ILE A 299 0.29 -21.88 5.43
C ILE A 299 0.81 -20.49 5.04
N PHE A 300 1.10 -20.24 3.76
CA PHE A 300 1.57 -18.92 3.29
C PHE A 300 0.56 -17.80 3.56
N LEU A 301 -0.73 -18.01 3.24
CA LEU A 301 -1.81 -17.07 3.59
C LEU A 301 -1.85 -16.81 5.11
N LEU A 302 -1.97 -17.87 5.90
CA LEU A 302 -2.23 -17.75 7.34
C LEU A 302 -1.02 -17.30 8.18
N LYS A 303 0.22 -17.48 7.68
CA LYS A 303 1.47 -17.17 8.42
C LYS A 303 2.29 -16.03 7.85
N VAL A 304 2.06 -15.62 6.60
CA VAL A 304 2.82 -14.54 5.95
C VAL A 304 1.90 -13.40 5.52
N LEU A 305 0.88 -13.65 4.68
CA LEU A 305 -0.01 -12.59 4.19
C LEU A 305 -0.83 -11.94 5.31
N LEU A 306 -1.55 -12.72 6.13
CA LEU A 306 -2.40 -12.13 7.17
C LEU A 306 -1.60 -11.32 8.22
N PRO A 307 -0.38 -11.72 8.64
CA PRO A 307 0.49 -10.88 9.47
C PRO A 307 1.02 -9.58 8.85
N LEU A 308 1.06 -9.41 7.52
CA LEU A 308 1.47 -8.14 6.88
C LEU A 308 0.56 -6.96 7.27
N HIS A 309 -0.70 -7.21 7.64
CA HIS A 309 -1.64 -6.18 8.11
C HIS A 309 -1.24 -5.52 9.45
N LYS A 310 -0.27 -6.08 10.18
CA LYS A 310 0.19 -5.53 11.47
C LYS A 310 1.02 -4.26 11.31
N VAL A 311 2.00 -4.28 10.40
CA VAL A 311 3.08 -3.27 10.25
C VAL A 311 2.49 -1.87 10.05
N LYS A 312 3.14 -0.82 10.59
CA LYS A 312 2.64 0.57 10.53
C LYS A 312 2.31 0.99 9.09
N SER A 313 3.27 0.82 8.19
CA SER A 313 3.28 1.24 6.77
C SER A 313 2.37 0.43 5.83
N LEU A 314 1.27 -0.14 6.34
CA LEU A 314 0.33 -0.96 5.57
C LEU A 314 -0.24 -0.23 4.35
N SER A 315 -0.44 1.09 4.43
CA SER A 315 -1.04 1.91 3.39
C SER A 315 -0.35 1.76 2.03
N VAL A 316 0.99 1.77 2.03
CA VAL A 316 1.87 1.66 0.84
C VAL A 316 1.60 0.41 -0.01
N TYR A 317 1.11 -0.69 0.59
CA TYR A 317 0.92 -1.98 -0.08
C TYR A 317 -0.45 -2.64 0.18
N HIS A 318 -1.39 -1.93 0.82
CA HIS A 318 -2.70 -2.47 1.20
C HIS A 318 -3.51 -3.01 0.00
N PRO A 319 -3.67 -2.28 -1.14
CA PRO A 319 -4.47 -2.79 -2.26
C PRO A 319 -3.93 -4.10 -2.84
N GLN A 320 -2.60 -4.22 -2.94
CA GLN A 320 -1.92 -5.43 -3.42
C GLN A 320 -2.10 -6.61 -2.44
N LEU A 321 -2.15 -6.33 -1.14
CA LEU A 321 -2.36 -7.35 -0.11
C LEU A 321 -3.81 -7.83 -0.05
N ALA A 322 -4.79 -6.90 -0.05
CA ALA A 322 -6.22 -7.20 -0.12
C ALA A 322 -6.53 -8.05 -1.37
N TYR A 323 -5.99 -7.67 -2.54
CA TYR A 323 -6.09 -8.46 -3.76
C TYR A 323 -5.55 -9.88 -3.59
N CYS A 324 -4.38 -10.06 -2.94
CA CYS A 324 -3.84 -11.40 -2.64
C CYS A 324 -4.75 -12.22 -1.70
N VAL A 325 -5.41 -11.59 -0.73
CA VAL A 325 -6.32 -12.26 0.22
C VAL A 325 -7.62 -12.67 -0.49
N VAL A 326 -8.27 -11.77 -1.22
CA VAL A 326 -9.48 -12.05 -2.01
C VAL A 326 -9.22 -13.16 -3.03
N GLN A 327 -8.11 -13.09 -3.76
CA GLN A 327 -7.72 -14.15 -4.71
C GLN A 327 -7.43 -15.51 -4.06
N PHE A 328 -7.20 -15.58 -2.75
CA PHE A 328 -7.13 -16.84 -2.02
C PHE A 328 -8.52 -17.40 -1.68
N LEU A 329 -9.48 -16.54 -1.33
CA LEU A 329 -10.85 -16.93 -0.99
C LEU A 329 -11.64 -17.40 -2.23
N GLU A 330 -11.48 -16.74 -3.38
CA GLU A 330 -12.04 -17.20 -4.66
C GLU A 330 -11.59 -18.63 -5.06
N LYS A 331 -10.44 -19.10 -4.55
CA LYS A 331 -9.87 -20.42 -4.85
C LYS A 331 -10.31 -21.49 -3.86
N ASP A 332 -10.64 -21.09 -2.63
CA ASP A 332 -11.02 -22.00 -1.53
C ASP A 332 -11.74 -21.21 -0.42
N SER A 333 -13.07 -21.14 -0.53
CA SER A 333 -13.95 -20.39 0.38
C SER A 333 -13.85 -20.85 1.84
N THR A 334 -13.39 -22.08 2.10
CA THR A 334 -13.17 -22.61 3.47
C THR A 334 -12.09 -21.85 4.25
N LEU A 335 -11.29 -21.01 3.57
CA LEU A 335 -10.30 -20.14 4.18
C LEU A 335 -10.90 -18.84 4.74
N THR A 336 -12.18 -18.53 4.47
CA THR A 336 -12.78 -17.23 4.85
C THR A 336 -12.89 -17.04 6.36
N GLU A 337 -13.34 -18.07 7.10
CA GLU A 337 -13.43 -18.01 8.56
C GLU A 337 -12.07 -17.66 9.23
N PRO A 338 -10.97 -18.40 9.00
CA PRO A 338 -9.67 -18.06 9.60
C PRO A 338 -9.06 -16.75 9.08
N VAL A 339 -9.38 -16.32 7.85
CA VAL A 339 -8.97 -15.00 7.32
C VAL A 339 -9.65 -13.87 8.10
N VAL A 340 -11.00 -13.84 8.14
CA VAL A 340 -11.73 -12.75 8.81
C VAL A 340 -11.45 -12.75 10.31
N MET A 341 -11.33 -13.92 10.95
CA MET A 341 -10.97 -14.01 12.36
C MET A 341 -9.54 -13.53 12.66
N ALA A 342 -8.62 -13.56 11.69
CA ALA A 342 -7.31 -12.92 11.81
C ALA A 342 -7.38 -11.40 11.64
N LEU A 343 -8.14 -10.88 10.67
CA LEU A 343 -8.35 -9.44 10.49
C LEU A 343 -9.02 -8.81 11.73
N LEU A 344 -10.07 -9.45 12.27
CA LEU A 344 -10.72 -9.02 13.51
C LEU A 344 -9.78 -9.07 14.72
N LYS A 345 -8.79 -9.98 14.73
CA LYS A 345 -7.74 -10.07 15.75
C LYS A 345 -6.66 -9.00 15.60
N TYR A 346 -6.30 -8.62 14.38
CA TYR A 346 -5.30 -7.59 14.08
C TYR A 346 -5.88 -6.17 13.95
N TRP A 347 -7.19 -6.01 14.16
CA TRP A 347 -7.93 -4.78 13.99
C TRP A 347 -7.27 -3.57 14.69
N PRO A 348 -6.87 -2.51 13.97
CA PRO A 348 -6.16 -1.36 14.53
C PRO A 348 -6.98 -0.65 15.62
N LYS A 349 -6.36 -0.28 16.75
CA LYS A 349 -7.06 0.40 17.86
C LYS A 349 -6.59 1.84 18.11
N THR A 350 -5.59 2.29 17.35
CA THR A 350 -4.91 3.59 17.49
C THR A 350 -4.55 4.23 16.14
N HIS A 351 -5.01 3.67 15.02
CA HIS A 351 -4.60 4.08 13.68
C HIS A 351 -5.80 4.10 12.71
N SER A 352 -6.61 5.15 12.78
CA SER A 352 -7.89 5.25 12.05
C SER A 352 -7.78 5.10 10.51
N PRO A 353 -6.72 5.56 9.81
CA PRO A 353 -6.53 5.24 8.39
C PRO A 353 -6.47 3.73 8.11
N LYS A 354 -5.84 2.95 9.01
CA LYS A 354 -5.82 1.49 8.90
C LYS A 354 -7.15 0.84 9.28
N GLU A 355 -7.97 1.45 10.15
CA GLU A 355 -9.35 0.97 10.34
C GLU A 355 -10.20 1.18 9.09
N VAL A 356 -10.00 2.28 8.35
CA VAL A 356 -10.66 2.50 7.04
C VAL A 356 -10.18 1.46 6.00
N MET A 357 -8.88 1.14 5.99
CA MET A 357 -8.32 0.08 5.12
C MET A 357 -8.90 -1.31 5.43
N PHE A 358 -8.91 -1.74 6.70
CA PHE A 358 -9.54 -2.99 7.12
C PHE A 358 -11.06 -3.03 6.81
N LEU A 359 -11.74 -1.87 6.77
CA LEU A 359 -13.13 -1.79 6.33
C LEU A 359 -13.30 -1.85 4.80
N ASN A 360 -12.29 -1.48 4.00
CA ASN A 360 -12.28 -1.76 2.56
C ASN A 360 -12.08 -3.26 2.30
N GLU A 361 -11.00 -3.85 2.84
CA GLU A 361 -10.67 -5.26 2.64
C GLU A 361 -11.82 -6.18 3.08
N LEU A 362 -12.49 -5.88 4.21
CA LEU A 362 -13.65 -6.66 4.64
C LEU A 362 -14.89 -6.50 3.75
N GLU A 363 -15.06 -5.41 3.01
CA GLU A 363 -16.14 -5.32 2.03
C GLU A 363 -15.80 -6.17 0.80
N GLU A 364 -14.57 -6.06 0.28
CA GLU A 364 -14.07 -6.88 -0.84
C GLU A 364 -14.14 -8.40 -0.52
N ILE A 365 -13.88 -8.78 0.73
CA ILE A 365 -14.04 -10.16 1.22
C ILE A 365 -15.52 -10.57 1.33
N LEU A 366 -16.41 -9.65 1.71
CA LEU A 366 -17.85 -9.93 1.80
C LEU A 366 -18.53 -9.98 0.43
N ASP A 367 -18.00 -9.32 -0.59
CA ASP A 367 -18.50 -9.43 -1.97
C ASP A 367 -18.27 -10.83 -2.60
N VAL A 368 -17.30 -11.59 -2.09
CA VAL A 368 -16.97 -12.95 -2.56
C VAL A 368 -17.33 -14.08 -1.56
N ILE A 369 -17.94 -13.76 -0.41
CA ILE A 369 -18.22 -14.76 0.62
C ILE A 369 -19.40 -15.66 0.27
N GLU A 370 -19.31 -16.96 0.54
CA GLU A 370 -20.49 -17.83 0.51
C GLU A 370 -21.38 -17.62 1.76
N PRO A 371 -22.72 -17.67 1.66
CA PRO A 371 -23.62 -17.59 2.82
C PRO A 371 -23.34 -18.66 3.90
N SER A 372 -22.83 -19.82 3.48
CA SER A 372 -22.36 -20.94 4.32
C SER A 372 -21.22 -20.54 5.29
N GLU A 373 -20.29 -19.71 4.80
CA GLU A 373 -19.14 -19.19 5.55
C GLU A 373 -19.51 -17.93 6.34
N PHE A 374 -20.34 -17.05 5.77
CA PHE A 374 -20.84 -15.83 6.41
C PHE A 374 -21.49 -16.11 7.78
N VAL A 375 -22.32 -17.15 7.87
CA VAL A 375 -23.01 -17.56 9.11
C VAL A 375 -22.04 -17.86 10.27
N LYS A 376 -20.79 -18.28 9.98
CA LYS A 376 -19.76 -18.54 11.00
C LYS A 376 -19.17 -17.26 11.56
N ILE A 377 -18.94 -16.26 10.70
CA ILE A 377 -18.24 -15.01 11.04
C ILE A 377 -19.15 -13.85 11.43
N MET A 378 -20.45 -13.89 11.09
CA MET A 378 -21.34 -12.73 11.23
C MET A 378 -21.42 -12.17 12.64
N GLU A 379 -21.47 -13.00 13.69
CA GLU A 379 -21.55 -12.49 15.07
C GLU A 379 -20.28 -11.72 15.50
N PRO A 380 -19.05 -12.25 15.39
CA PRO A 380 -17.85 -11.48 15.72
C PRO A 380 -17.62 -10.29 14.76
N LEU A 381 -17.94 -10.42 13.47
CA LEU A 381 -17.85 -9.36 12.46
C LEU A 381 -18.74 -8.16 12.81
N PHE A 382 -20.05 -8.37 12.96
CA PHE A 382 -20.98 -7.27 13.23
C PHE A 382 -20.79 -6.70 14.65
N ARG A 383 -20.24 -7.48 15.61
CA ARG A 383 -19.77 -6.93 16.90
C ARG A 383 -18.57 -5.98 16.76
N GLN A 384 -17.80 -6.04 15.67
CA GLN A 384 -16.76 -5.07 15.37
C GLN A 384 -17.30 -3.90 14.53
N LEU A 385 -18.12 -4.15 13.50
CA LEU A 385 -18.80 -3.09 12.74
C LEU A 385 -19.65 -2.18 13.64
N ALA A 386 -20.35 -2.74 14.63
CA ALA A 386 -21.08 -1.98 15.65
C ALA A 386 -20.20 -1.00 16.45
N LYS A 387 -18.89 -1.28 16.59
CA LYS A 387 -17.93 -0.33 17.20
C LYS A 387 -17.51 0.74 16.20
N CYS A 388 -17.21 0.35 14.95
CA CYS A 388 -16.81 1.26 13.88
C CYS A 388 -17.89 2.31 13.59
N VAL A 389 -19.15 1.89 13.47
CA VAL A 389 -20.35 2.76 13.34
C VAL A 389 -20.55 3.69 14.56
N SER A 390 -20.04 3.30 15.73
CA SER A 390 -20.03 4.13 16.94
C SER A 390 -18.73 4.94 17.14
N SER A 391 -17.81 4.93 16.18
CA SER A 391 -16.53 5.63 16.28
C SER A 391 -16.75 7.15 16.22
N PRO A 392 -16.12 7.95 17.10
CA PRO A 392 -16.13 9.41 16.96
C PRO A 392 -15.35 9.89 15.73
N HIS A 393 -14.49 9.04 15.14
CA HIS A 393 -13.72 9.36 13.95
C HIS A 393 -14.59 9.20 12.68
N PHE A 394 -15.00 10.31 12.08
CA PHE A 394 -16.06 10.31 11.06
C PHE A 394 -15.77 9.35 9.90
N GLN A 395 -14.55 9.31 9.34
CA GLN A 395 -14.21 8.41 8.23
C GLN A 395 -14.39 6.92 8.55
N VAL A 396 -14.22 6.51 9.82
CA VAL A 396 -14.39 5.10 10.24
C VAL A 396 -15.87 4.76 10.38
N ALA A 397 -16.66 5.67 10.96
CA ALA A 397 -18.11 5.51 11.06
C ALA A 397 -18.79 5.57 9.68
N GLU A 398 -18.36 6.51 8.83
CA GLU A 398 -18.80 6.68 7.44
C GLU A 398 -18.51 5.42 6.64
N ARG A 399 -17.24 4.97 6.62
CA ARG A 399 -16.84 3.79 5.84
C ARG A 399 -17.56 2.51 6.27
N ALA A 400 -17.82 2.35 7.56
CA ALA A 400 -18.61 1.23 8.07
C ALA A 400 -20.10 1.36 7.71
N LEU A 401 -20.68 2.56 7.72
CA LEU A 401 -22.07 2.79 7.32
C LEU A 401 -22.31 2.61 5.82
N TYR A 402 -21.28 2.78 4.98
CA TYR A 402 -21.37 2.50 3.54
C TYR A 402 -21.71 1.05 3.20
N TYR A 403 -21.48 0.08 4.09
CA TYR A 403 -21.89 -1.33 3.91
C TYR A 403 -23.40 -1.50 3.69
N TRP A 404 -24.23 -0.56 4.17
CA TRP A 404 -25.69 -0.58 3.96
C TRP A 404 -26.11 -0.16 2.53
N ASN A 405 -25.17 0.30 1.70
CA ASN A 405 -25.42 0.61 0.29
C ASN A 405 -25.02 -0.55 -0.64
N ASN A 406 -24.37 -1.60 -0.13
CA ASN A 406 -23.97 -2.78 -0.88
C ASN A 406 -25.12 -3.80 -0.90
N GLU A 407 -25.63 -4.10 -2.10
CA GLU A 407 -26.82 -4.97 -2.27
C GLU A 407 -26.57 -6.40 -1.78
N TYR A 408 -25.36 -6.95 -1.98
CA TYR A 408 -25.04 -8.31 -1.56
C TYR A 408 -24.90 -8.41 -0.04
N ILE A 409 -24.14 -7.50 0.58
CA ILE A 409 -24.04 -7.40 2.04
C ILE A 409 -25.43 -7.20 2.67
N MET A 410 -26.29 -6.37 2.08
CA MET A 410 -27.66 -6.17 2.57
C MET A 410 -28.53 -7.44 2.46
N SER A 411 -28.35 -8.27 1.42
CA SER A 411 -29.02 -9.58 1.33
C SER A 411 -28.56 -10.55 2.43
N LEU A 412 -27.24 -10.65 2.68
CA LEU A 412 -26.66 -11.47 3.74
C LEU A 412 -27.14 -11.02 5.13
N ILE A 413 -27.29 -9.71 5.35
CA ILE A 413 -27.88 -9.13 6.56
C ILE A 413 -29.37 -9.46 6.69
N SER A 414 -30.13 -9.47 5.58
CA SER A 414 -31.57 -9.79 5.56
C SER A 414 -31.84 -11.22 6.05
N ASP A 415 -31.19 -12.21 5.44
CA ASP A 415 -31.37 -13.63 5.77
C ASP A 415 -30.94 -13.95 7.21
N ASN A 416 -30.03 -13.15 7.77
CA ASN A 416 -29.49 -13.31 9.11
C ASN A 416 -29.94 -12.23 10.12
N ALA A 417 -31.00 -11.47 9.78
CA ALA A 417 -31.42 -10.30 10.57
C ALA A 417 -31.69 -10.61 12.05
N ALA A 418 -32.22 -11.81 12.33
CA ALA A 418 -32.49 -12.33 13.68
C ALA A 418 -31.25 -12.36 14.60
N LYS A 419 -30.04 -12.41 14.03
CA LYS A 419 -28.76 -12.34 14.76
C LYS A 419 -28.10 -10.96 14.66
N ILE A 420 -28.14 -10.34 13.49
CA ILE A 420 -27.39 -9.10 13.21
C ILE A 420 -28.08 -7.86 13.77
N LEU A 421 -29.41 -7.74 13.66
CA LEU A 421 -30.15 -6.55 14.10
C LEU A 421 -29.98 -6.31 15.62
N PRO A 422 -30.10 -7.31 16.52
CA PRO A 422 -29.82 -7.11 17.96
C PRO A 422 -28.39 -6.64 18.28
N ILE A 423 -27.40 -6.99 17.46
CA ILE A 423 -25.99 -6.59 17.64
C ILE A 423 -25.77 -5.14 17.19
N MET A 424 -26.36 -4.74 16.05
CA MET A 424 -26.16 -3.41 15.47
C MET A 424 -27.05 -2.33 16.09
N PHE A 425 -28.28 -2.66 16.48
CA PHE A 425 -29.28 -1.70 16.96
C PHE A 425 -28.80 -0.84 18.14
N PRO A 426 -28.12 -1.37 19.19
CA PRO A 426 -27.65 -0.55 20.30
C PRO A 426 -26.68 0.56 19.88
N SER A 427 -25.79 0.30 18.91
CA SER A 427 -24.83 1.31 18.43
C SER A 427 -25.49 2.36 17.55
N LEU A 428 -26.35 1.94 16.61
CA LEU A 428 -27.10 2.84 15.74
C LEU A 428 -28.05 3.74 16.55
N TYR A 429 -28.83 3.17 17.47
CA TYR A 429 -29.82 3.90 18.28
C TYR A 429 -29.20 4.82 19.35
N ARG A 430 -27.96 4.56 19.78
CA ARG A 430 -27.21 5.49 20.64
C ARG A 430 -26.74 6.70 19.83
N ASN A 431 -26.10 6.47 18.68
CA ASN A 431 -25.48 7.53 17.89
C ASN A 431 -26.48 8.40 17.11
N SER A 432 -27.68 7.88 16.78
CA SER A 432 -28.79 8.63 16.17
C SER A 432 -29.39 9.75 17.05
N LYS A 433 -28.76 10.08 18.18
CA LYS A 433 -29.18 11.15 19.10
C LYS A 433 -28.07 12.12 19.52
N THR A 434 -26.80 11.75 19.33
CA THR A 434 -25.65 12.45 19.91
C THR A 434 -24.41 12.48 19.03
N HIS A 435 -24.44 11.97 17.80
CA HIS A 435 -23.28 12.03 16.92
C HIS A 435 -23.00 13.46 16.46
N TRP A 436 -21.74 13.91 16.55
CA TRP A 436 -21.35 15.30 16.29
C TRP A 436 -21.42 15.68 14.81
N ASN A 437 -21.07 14.74 13.92
CA ASN A 437 -21.10 14.93 12.48
C ASN A 437 -22.51 14.60 11.93
N LYS A 438 -23.10 15.57 11.21
CA LYS A 438 -24.45 15.52 10.62
C LYS A 438 -24.60 14.49 9.48
N THR A 439 -23.55 14.26 8.68
CA THR A 439 -23.57 13.28 7.58
C THR A 439 -23.72 11.87 8.14
N ILE A 440 -22.90 11.54 9.14
CA ILE A 440 -22.98 10.27 9.89
C ILE A 440 -24.36 10.09 10.53
N HIS A 441 -24.94 11.16 11.09
CA HIS A 441 -26.28 11.13 11.68
C HIS A 441 -27.35 10.75 10.63
N GLY A 442 -27.26 11.30 9.40
CA GLY A 442 -28.12 10.92 8.27
C GLY A 442 -27.92 9.47 7.81
N LEU A 443 -26.67 9.02 7.67
CA LEU A 443 -26.34 7.63 7.32
C LEU A 443 -26.87 6.63 8.37
N ILE A 444 -26.77 6.95 9.66
CA ILE A 444 -27.33 6.13 10.74
C ILE A 444 -28.86 6.06 10.65
N TYR A 445 -29.55 7.17 10.33
CA TYR A 445 -31.00 7.12 10.10
C TYR A 445 -31.38 6.26 8.89
N ASN A 446 -30.58 6.28 7.81
CA ASN A 446 -30.79 5.41 6.65
C ASN A 446 -30.64 3.92 7.04
N ALA A 447 -29.54 3.56 7.72
CA ALA A 447 -29.33 2.19 8.21
C ALA A 447 -30.42 1.71 9.18
N LEU A 448 -30.90 2.58 10.08
CA LEU A 448 -32.03 2.27 10.97
C LEU A 448 -33.34 2.08 10.19
N LYS A 449 -33.60 2.90 9.16
CA LYS A 449 -34.77 2.76 8.29
C LYS A 449 -34.74 1.44 7.53
N LEU A 450 -33.61 1.08 6.93
CA LEU A 450 -33.44 -0.19 6.23
C LEU A 450 -33.71 -1.39 7.16
N PHE A 451 -33.13 -1.43 8.36
CA PHE A 451 -33.41 -2.48 9.33
C PHE A 451 -34.89 -2.58 9.73
N MET A 452 -35.60 -1.46 9.81
CA MET A 452 -37.03 -1.42 10.11
C MET A 452 -37.88 -1.93 8.93
N GLU A 453 -37.50 -1.58 7.69
CA GLU A 453 -38.14 -2.07 6.47
C GLU A 453 -37.91 -3.59 6.26
N MET A 454 -36.75 -4.11 6.67
CA MET A 454 -36.43 -5.54 6.61
C MET A 454 -37.24 -6.38 7.61
N ASN A 455 -37.37 -5.93 8.87
CA ASN A 455 -38.15 -6.65 9.87
C ASN A 455 -38.66 -5.73 11.01
N GLN A 456 -39.78 -5.06 10.76
CA GLN A 456 -40.46 -4.17 11.72
C GLN A 456 -40.62 -4.80 13.11
N LYS A 457 -41.10 -6.06 13.19
CA LYS A 457 -41.34 -6.72 14.48
C LYS A 457 -40.03 -6.90 15.28
N LEU A 458 -38.97 -7.40 14.63
CA LEU A 458 -37.67 -7.58 15.28
C LEU A 458 -37.06 -6.23 15.70
N PHE A 459 -37.27 -5.18 14.90
CA PHE A 459 -36.84 -3.82 15.22
C PHE A 459 -37.57 -3.25 16.45
N ASP A 460 -38.87 -3.48 16.58
CA ASP A 460 -39.67 -3.11 17.76
C ASP A 460 -39.29 -3.93 19.00
N ASP A 461 -39.06 -5.24 18.85
CA ASP A 461 -38.58 -6.11 19.92
C ASP A 461 -37.19 -5.66 20.42
N CYS A 462 -36.26 -5.33 19.51
CA CYS A 462 -34.94 -4.77 19.86
C CYS A 462 -35.05 -3.38 20.52
N THR A 463 -36.00 -2.55 20.06
CA THR A 463 -36.30 -1.26 20.68
C THR A 463 -36.80 -1.41 22.13
N GLN A 464 -37.58 -2.46 22.42
CA GLN A 464 -38.03 -2.78 23.78
C GLN A 464 -36.88 -3.34 24.63
N GLN A 465 -36.11 -4.30 24.11
CA GLN A 465 -34.97 -4.89 24.79
C GLN A 465 -33.93 -3.83 25.18
N PHE A 466 -33.54 -2.94 24.27
CA PHE A 466 -32.61 -1.84 24.53
C PHE A 466 -33.10 -0.88 25.63
N LYS A 467 -34.41 -0.59 25.70
CA LYS A 467 -35.00 0.20 26.80
C LYS A 467 -34.90 -0.53 28.14
N ALA A 468 -35.19 -1.83 28.16
CA ALA A 468 -35.11 -2.67 29.36
C ALA A 468 -33.66 -2.84 29.85
N GLU A 469 -32.71 -3.06 28.94
CA GLU A 469 -31.28 -3.12 29.25
C GLU A 469 -30.76 -1.79 29.81
N LYS A 470 -31.11 -0.66 29.18
CA LYS A 470 -30.72 0.67 29.68
C LYS A 470 -31.28 0.98 31.07
N LEU A 471 -32.45 0.43 31.42
CA LEU A 471 -32.99 0.50 32.78
C LEU A 471 -32.21 -0.42 33.74
N LYS A 472 -31.88 -1.64 33.32
CA LYS A 472 -31.08 -2.62 34.06
C LYS A 472 -29.64 -2.14 34.30
N GLU A 473 -29.02 -1.43 33.36
CA GLU A 473 -27.73 -0.74 33.52
C GLU A 473 -27.82 0.35 34.60
N LYS A 474 -28.86 1.18 34.58
CA LYS A 474 -29.09 2.20 35.62
C LYS A 474 -29.31 1.61 37.01
N LEU A 475 -30.04 0.49 37.12
CA LEU A 475 -30.22 -0.22 38.39
C LEU A 475 -28.88 -0.79 38.89
N LYS A 476 -28.10 -1.46 38.03
CA LYS A 476 -26.75 -1.93 38.36
C LYS A 476 -25.77 -0.82 38.76
N MET A 477 -25.92 0.39 38.22
CA MET A 477 -25.14 1.55 38.65
C MET A 477 -25.51 1.96 40.08
N LYS A 478 -26.80 2.03 40.41
CA LYS A 478 -27.27 2.29 41.78
C LYS A 478 -26.85 1.20 42.77
N GLU A 479 -26.97 -0.08 42.40
CA GLU A 479 -26.53 -1.21 43.23
C GLU A 479 -25.03 -1.09 43.59
N ARG A 480 -24.20 -0.67 42.62
CA ARG A 480 -22.76 -0.41 42.83
C ARG A 480 -22.50 0.82 43.69
N GLU A 481 -23.21 1.92 43.43
CA GLU A 481 -23.13 3.16 44.21
C GLU A 481 -23.48 2.90 45.69
N GLU A 482 -24.60 2.22 45.94
CA GLU A 482 -24.99 1.76 47.28
C GLU A 482 -23.94 0.84 47.92
N ALA A 483 -23.34 -0.08 47.16
CA ALA A 483 -22.29 -0.96 47.69
C ALA A 483 -21.04 -0.17 48.10
N TRP A 484 -20.62 0.81 47.29
CA TRP A 484 -19.52 1.72 47.65
C TRP A 484 -19.83 2.58 48.87
N VAL A 485 -21.04 3.15 48.98
CA VAL A 485 -21.48 3.91 50.15
C VAL A 485 -21.55 3.03 51.41
N LYS A 486 -21.98 1.76 51.29
CA LYS A 486 -21.96 0.79 52.39
C LYS A 486 -20.52 0.49 52.84
N ILE A 487 -19.58 0.31 51.91
CA ILE A 487 -18.14 0.14 52.20
C ILE A 487 -17.57 1.40 52.89
N GLU A 488 -17.86 2.59 52.38
CA GLU A 488 -17.37 3.86 52.93
C GLU A 488 -17.87 4.08 54.37
N ASN A 489 -19.15 3.78 54.64
CA ASN A 489 -19.72 3.89 55.98
C ASN A 489 -19.14 2.86 56.97
N LEU A 490 -18.89 1.62 56.51
CA LEU A 490 -18.19 0.62 57.32
C LEU A 490 -16.73 1.04 57.62
N ALA A 491 -16.04 1.67 56.67
CA ALA A 491 -14.71 2.22 56.88
C ALA A 491 -14.69 3.38 57.89
N LYS A 492 -15.65 4.32 57.79
CA LYS A 492 -15.84 5.42 58.76
C LYS A 492 -16.16 4.92 60.18
N ALA A 493 -16.88 3.80 60.28
CA ALA A 493 -17.25 3.17 61.55
C ALA A 493 -16.13 2.32 62.18
N ASN A 494 -15.03 2.03 61.46
CA ASN A 494 -13.95 1.18 61.97
C ASN A 494 -13.16 1.89 63.09
N PRO A 495 -13.09 1.34 64.33
CA PRO A 495 -12.35 1.94 65.43
C PRO A 495 -10.83 2.05 65.22
N GLN A 496 -10.26 1.35 64.23
CA GLN A 496 -8.85 1.53 63.85
C GLN A 496 -8.63 2.83 63.08
N ALA A 497 -9.50 3.17 62.11
CA ALA A 497 -9.40 4.42 61.35
C ALA A 497 -9.49 5.66 62.26
N GLN A 498 -10.33 5.61 63.29
CA GLN A 498 -10.43 6.68 64.31
C GLN A 498 -9.22 6.75 65.27
N LYS A 499 -8.45 5.67 65.42
CA LYS A 499 -7.20 5.67 66.20
C LYS A 499 -6.04 6.27 65.42
N ASP A 500 -5.98 6.05 64.11
CA ASP A 500 -4.94 6.61 63.26
C ASP A 500 -5.16 8.11 62.98
N LEU A 501 -6.42 8.57 62.87
CA LEU A 501 -6.76 10.00 62.89
C LEU A 501 -6.41 10.73 64.21
N LYS A 502 -6.17 10.00 65.31
CA LYS A 502 -5.61 10.53 66.56
C LYS A 502 -4.10 10.30 66.71
N LYS A 503 -3.45 9.79 65.66
CA LYS A 503 -2.00 9.69 65.51
C LYS A 503 -1.56 10.45 64.27
N ASP A 504 -1.67 11.78 64.34
CA ASP A 504 -0.80 12.69 63.57
C ASP A 504 0.67 12.52 64.02
N ARG A 505 1.26 11.37 63.65
CA ARG A 505 2.66 11.35 63.27
C ARG A 505 2.67 11.78 61.81
N PRO A 506 3.40 12.85 61.44
CA PRO A 506 3.49 13.25 60.04
C PRO A 506 3.98 12.05 59.23
N VAL A 507 3.19 11.64 58.24
CA VAL A 507 3.59 10.57 57.31
C VAL A 507 4.64 11.15 56.38
N VAL A 508 5.88 11.18 56.88
CA VAL A 508 7.09 11.41 56.07
C VAL A 508 7.13 10.27 55.06
N ARG A 509 6.59 10.56 53.87
CA ARG A 509 6.53 9.67 52.71
C ARG A 509 7.94 9.15 52.44
N ARG A 510 8.22 7.89 52.84
CA ARG A 510 9.52 7.28 52.60
C ARG A 510 9.83 7.37 51.11
N LYS A 511 10.91 8.05 50.75
CA LYS A 511 11.43 8.08 49.39
C LYS A 511 12.09 6.72 49.09
N SER A 512 11.27 5.74 48.76
CA SER A 512 11.70 4.42 48.30
C SER A 512 11.01 4.11 46.96
N GLU A 513 11.83 4.07 45.91
CA GLU A 513 11.58 3.32 44.67
C GLU A 513 10.30 3.64 43.88
N LEU A 514 10.24 4.88 43.37
CA LEU A 514 9.81 5.07 41.98
C LEU A 514 11.02 4.75 41.06
N PRO A 515 10.84 4.06 39.91
CA PRO A 515 11.89 3.94 38.91
C PRO A 515 12.39 5.32 38.47
N GLN A 516 13.71 5.52 38.46
CA GLN A 516 14.31 6.79 38.04
C GLN A 516 14.45 6.87 36.52
N ASP A 517 13.33 6.88 35.82
CA ASP A 517 13.30 7.17 34.39
C ASP A 517 13.52 8.68 34.15
N LEU A 518 14.41 9.01 33.22
CA LEU A 518 14.78 10.38 32.87
C LEU A 518 13.59 11.17 32.29
N HIS A 519 12.69 10.50 31.57
CA HIS A 519 11.54 11.14 30.93
C HIS A 519 10.52 11.68 31.95
N ALA A 520 10.43 11.10 33.14
CA ALA A 520 9.43 11.47 34.16
C ALA A 520 9.71 12.84 34.83
N LYS A 521 10.94 13.36 34.78
CA LYS A 521 11.28 14.67 35.37
C LYS A 521 10.89 15.85 34.48
N GLY A 522 11.13 15.75 33.17
CA GLY A 522 10.87 16.85 32.23
C GLY A 522 9.40 17.27 32.17
N ALA A 523 8.46 16.36 32.44
CA ALA A 523 7.04 16.63 32.46
C ALA A 523 6.54 17.41 33.70
N LEU A 524 7.37 17.61 34.73
CA LEU A 524 6.98 18.24 36.01
C LEU A 524 7.60 19.62 36.25
N GLU A 525 8.53 20.08 35.41
CA GLU A 525 9.23 21.36 35.56
C GLU A 525 8.79 22.43 34.54
N ALA A 526 7.54 22.34 34.05
CA ALA A 526 6.96 23.27 33.06
C ALA A 526 5.77 24.11 33.58
N PRO A 527 5.94 25.00 34.59
CA PRO A 527 4.90 25.93 35.01
C PRO A 527 4.87 27.22 34.16
N GLY A 528 3.71 27.53 33.57
CA GLY A 528 3.28 28.92 33.33
C GLY A 528 3.28 29.44 31.89
N ARG A 529 2.14 29.27 31.18
CA ARG A 529 1.48 30.37 30.45
C ARG A 529 0.05 30.00 29.99
N ALA A 530 -0.94 30.17 30.87
CA ALA A 530 -2.36 29.97 30.54
C ALA A 530 -3.36 30.81 31.38
N GLU A 531 -2.90 31.71 32.26
CA GLU A 531 -3.77 32.56 33.10
C GLU A 531 -3.41 34.04 33.00
N GLU A 532 -3.57 34.63 31.81
CA GLU A 532 -3.54 36.08 31.64
C GLU A 532 -4.37 36.48 30.40
N LEU A 533 -5.70 36.51 30.54
CA LEU A 533 -6.68 37.21 29.66
C LEU A 533 -8.14 36.96 30.14
N ALA A 534 -8.48 37.49 31.32
CA ALA A 534 -9.86 37.62 31.78
C ALA A 534 -10.26 39.10 31.83
N PRO A 535 -11.08 39.61 30.89
CA PRO A 535 -11.64 40.96 30.98
C PRO A 535 -12.64 41.04 32.13
N GLN A 536 -12.58 42.11 32.92
CA GLN A 536 -13.57 42.40 33.97
C GLN A 536 -14.79 43.11 33.36
N ASP A 537 -15.99 42.84 33.86
CA ASP A 537 -17.19 43.65 33.59
C ASP A 537 -17.00 45.08 34.10
N GLY A 538 -17.45 46.08 33.33
CA GLY A 538 -16.94 47.46 33.49
C GLY A 538 -17.79 48.64 33.01
N ARG A 539 -19.13 48.51 32.99
CA ARG A 539 -20.15 49.51 32.56
C ARG A 539 -20.45 49.58 31.06
#